data_AF-A0A7R9YVF0-F1
#
_entry.id   AF-A0A7R9YVF0-F1
#
_cell.length_a   1.000
_cell.length_b   1.000
_cell.length_c   1.000
_cell.angle_alpha   90.00
_cell.angle_beta   90.00
_cell.angle_gamma   90.00
#
_symmetry.space_group_name_H-M   'P 1'
#
loop_
_entity.id
_entity.type
_entity.pdbx_description
1 polymer ?
#
loop_
_entity_poly.entity_id
_entity_poly.type
_entity_poly.pdbx_seq_one_letter_code
_entity_poly.pdbx_strand_id
1 'polypeptide(L)'
;EAMKRAWVASIQRGCAAAASGPSSPTRCLSALVGELRVRHDAARTTKDGLVLIDVALRPDESRFVALQVLRDFDVARNTGQMLGGVQFERRVLEKNGWEVKFLRYSDLMLVDEAARPFFVAEYLRNIGCRVVRHAAAPGEAGAGGNAIYAAGTARGGSGGA
;
A
#
# COMPACT_ATOMS: atom_id res chain seq x y z
N GLU A 1 9.96 -16.36 30.43
CA GLU A 1 11.02 -15.45 29.92
C GLU A 1 11.74 -15.93 28.66
N ALA A 2 12.42 -17.10 28.66
CA ALA A 2 13.21 -17.55 27.50
C ALA A 2 12.41 -17.64 26.18
N MET A 3 11.19 -18.19 26.22
CA MET A 3 10.31 -18.33 25.05
C MET A 3 9.90 -16.98 24.44
N LYS A 4 9.56 -15.99 25.27
CA LYS A 4 9.23 -14.63 24.81
C LYS A 4 10.42 -13.97 24.13
N ARG A 5 11.62 -14.11 24.70
CA ARG A 5 12.85 -13.55 24.08
C ARG A 5 13.17 -14.22 22.74
N ALA A 6 13.02 -15.53 22.66
CA ALA A 6 13.21 -16.27 21.41
C ALA A 6 12.20 -15.84 20.34
N TRP A 7 10.94 -15.64 20.72
CA TRP A 7 9.90 -15.11 19.84
C TRP A 7 10.24 -13.71 19.31
N VAL A 8 10.53 -12.75 20.20
CA VAL A 8 10.88 -11.38 19.82
C VAL A 8 12.10 -11.35 18.89
N ALA A 9 13.13 -12.15 19.19
CA ALA A 9 14.31 -12.25 18.32
C ALA A 9 13.97 -12.83 16.94
N SER A 10 13.00 -13.74 16.85
CA SER A 10 12.50 -14.25 15.57
C SER A 10 11.80 -13.16 14.76
N ILE A 11 10.94 -12.36 15.41
CA ILE A 11 10.23 -11.25 14.77
C ILE A 11 11.22 -10.17 14.28
N GLN A 12 12.24 -9.84 15.07
CA GLN A 12 13.29 -8.89 14.66
C GLN A 12 14.09 -9.37 13.44
N ARG A 13 14.39 -10.67 13.36
CA ARG A 13 15.01 -11.26 12.16
C ARG A 13 14.06 -11.22 10.96
N GLY A 14 12.77 -11.53 11.18
CA GLY A 14 11.73 -11.45 10.16
C GLY A 14 11.55 -10.04 9.60
N CYS A 15 11.63 -9.02 10.46
CA CYS A 15 11.63 -7.60 10.10
C CYS A 15 12.75 -7.25 9.12
N ALA A 16 13.98 -7.63 9.45
CA ALA A 16 15.14 -7.38 8.58
C ALA A 16 14.96 -8.06 7.22
N ALA A 17 14.55 -9.34 7.21
CA ALA A 17 14.31 -10.08 5.99
C ALA A 17 13.16 -9.51 5.14
N ALA A 18 12.08 -9.06 5.78
CA ALA A 18 10.95 -8.44 5.10
C ALA A 18 11.33 -7.09 4.46
N ALA A 19 12.17 -6.29 5.11
CA ALA A 19 12.65 -5.02 4.57
C ALA A 19 13.69 -5.18 3.44
N SER A 20 14.61 -6.15 3.56
CA SER A 20 15.77 -6.26 2.66
C SER A 20 15.61 -7.31 1.55
N GLY A 21 14.67 -8.26 1.68
CA GLY A 21 14.50 -9.35 0.72
C GLY A 21 14.14 -8.85 -0.68
N PRO A 22 14.88 -9.22 -1.75
CA PRO A 22 14.64 -8.74 -3.11
C PRO A 22 13.28 -9.15 -3.70
N SER A 23 12.63 -10.15 -3.12
CA SER A 23 11.31 -10.66 -3.54
C SER A 23 10.27 -10.64 -2.41
N SER A 24 10.50 -9.87 -1.33
CA SER A 24 9.54 -9.87 -0.22
C SER A 24 8.24 -9.15 -0.62
N PRO A 25 7.06 -9.72 -0.32
CA PRO A 25 5.78 -9.07 -0.56
C PRO A 25 5.67 -7.69 0.12
N THR A 26 6.21 -7.58 1.33
CA THR A 26 6.27 -6.35 2.11
C THR A 26 7.07 -5.26 1.41
N ARG A 27 8.23 -5.59 0.83
CA ARG A 27 9.07 -4.65 0.08
C ARG A 27 8.39 -4.22 -1.21
N CYS A 28 7.79 -5.16 -1.95
CA CYS A 28 7.05 -4.85 -3.17
C CYS A 28 5.92 -3.84 -2.88
N LEU A 29 5.10 -4.10 -1.86
CA LEU A 29 4.04 -3.18 -1.46
C LEU A 29 4.59 -1.84 -0.97
N SER A 30 5.63 -1.84 -0.12
CA SER A 30 6.27 -0.61 0.35
C SER A 30 6.82 0.24 -0.80
N ALA A 31 7.42 -0.37 -1.82
CA ALA A 31 7.89 0.34 -3.01
C ALA A 31 6.73 1.04 -3.74
N LEU A 32 5.63 0.32 -3.98
CA LEU A 32 4.43 0.90 -4.61
C LEU A 32 3.84 2.05 -3.78
N VAL A 33 3.75 1.90 -2.46
CA VAL A 33 3.27 2.97 -1.56
C VAL A 33 4.22 4.17 -1.59
N GLY A 34 5.53 3.93 -1.69
CA GLY A 34 6.57 4.95 -1.82
C GLY A 34 6.48 5.73 -3.14
N GLU A 35 6.22 5.06 -4.26
CA GLU A 35 5.98 5.69 -5.57
C GLU A 35 4.78 6.64 -5.56
N LEU A 36 3.76 6.30 -4.76
CA LEU A 36 2.57 7.11 -4.54
C LEU A 36 2.78 8.28 -3.57
N ARG A 37 3.99 8.40 -3.02
CA ARG A 37 4.42 9.43 -2.04
C ARG A 37 3.58 9.45 -0.78
N VAL A 38 3.06 8.28 -0.36
CA VAL A 38 2.37 8.13 0.91
C VAL A 38 3.41 7.87 2.01
N ARG A 39 3.37 8.67 3.07
CA ARG A 39 4.25 8.48 4.23
C ARG A 39 3.91 7.17 4.93
N HIS A 40 4.90 6.29 5.06
CA HIS A 40 4.74 4.99 5.68
C HIS A 40 6.05 4.51 6.31
N ASP A 41 5.95 3.61 7.29
CA ASP A 41 7.07 2.81 7.78
C ASP A 41 6.88 1.37 7.31
N ALA A 42 7.88 0.78 6.66
CA ALA A 42 7.83 -0.62 6.21
C ALA A 42 8.47 -1.55 7.24
N ALA A 43 7.94 -2.77 7.35
CA ALA A 43 8.42 -3.83 8.23
C ALA A 43 8.68 -3.33 9.66
N ARG A 44 7.71 -2.66 10.27
CA ARG A 44 7.84 -2.07 11.60
C ARG A 44 7.39 -3.04 12.68
N THR A 45 8.20 -3.27 13.70
CA THR A 45 7.75 -4.06 14.86
C THR A 45 6.86 -3.22 15.79
N THR A 46 5.88 -3.87 16.42
CA THR A 46 5.09 -3.27 17.51
C THR A 46 5.99 -2.94 18.72
N LYS A 47 5.53 -2.03 19.60
CA LYS A 47 6.31 -1.61 20.79
C LYS A 47 6.65 -2.76 21.73
N ASP A 48 5.76 -3.75 21.82
CA ASP A 48 5.93 -4.98 22.61
C ASP A 48 6.80 -6.04 21.91
N GLY A 49 7.17 -5.81 20.64
CA GLY A 49 7.99 -6.72 19.83
C GLY A 49 7.31 -8.02 19.43
N LEU A 50 5.99 -8.13 19.61
CA LEU A 50 5.26 -9.38 19.40
C LEU A 50 4.81 -9.59 17.96
N VAL A 51 4.60 -8.52 17.19
CA VAL A 51 4.08 -8.57 15.82
C VAL A 51 4.86 -7.63 14.90
N LEU A 52 4.99 -8.04 13.64
CA LEU A 52 5.51 -7.23 12.55
C LEU A 52 4.35 -6.55 11.81
N ILE A 53 4.49 -5.25 11.54
CA ILE A 53 3.61 -4.48 10.67
C ILE A 53 4.29 -4.38 9.32
N ASP A 54 3.69 -4.98 8.29
CA ASP A 54 4.24 -4.93 6.93
C ASP A 54 4.35 -3.49 6.42
N VAL A 55 3.25 -2.74 6.43
CA VAL A 55 3.24 -1.31 6.10
C VAL A 55 2.42 -0.54 7.13
N ALA A 56 3.09 0.28 7.93
CA ALA A 56 2.45 1.16 8.89
C ALA A 56 2.10 2.49 8.21
N LEU A 57 0.80 2.80 8.18
CA LEU A 57 0.23 4.00 7.56
C LEU A 57 -0.36 4.91 8.63
N ARG A 58 -0.34 6.21 8.35
CA ARG A 58 -0.98 7.24 9.16
C ARG A 58 -1.83 8.14 8.25
N PRO A 59 -3.09 7.76 7.97
CA PRO A 59 -3.97 8.53 7.09
C PRO A 59 -4.23 9.96 7.60
N ASP A 60 -4.35 10.12 8.92
CA ASP A 60 -4.53 11.38 9.64
C ASP A 60 -3.80 11.36 10.99
N GLU A 61 -3.91 12.44 11.77
CA GLU A 61 -3.17 12.55 13.04
C GLU A 61 -3.65 11.58 14.13
N SER A 62 -4.87 11.07 14.08
CA SER A 62 -5.45 10.24 15.13
C SER A 62 -5.54 8.75 14.76
N ARG A 63 -5.40 8.40 13.48
CA ARG A 63 -5.56 7.04 12.98
C ARG A 63 -4.23 6.39 12.59
N PHE A 64 -4.00 5.21 13.12
CA PHE A 64 -2.88 4.34 12.79
C PHE A 64 -3.40 3.09 12.09
N VAL A 65 -2.95 2.84 10.87
CA VAL A 65 -3.40 1.70 10.06
C VAL A 65 -2.22 0.75 9.85
N ALA A 66 -2.41 -0.51 10.19
CA ALA A 66 -1.47 -1.59 9.88
C ALA A 66 -1.96 -2.31 8.62
N LEU A 67 -1.33 -2.01 7.48
CA LEU A 67 -1.57 -2.71 6.23
C LEU A 67 -0.71 -3.97 6.18
N GLN A 68 -1.35 -5.12 6.38
CA GLN A 68 -0.74 -6.44 6.41
C GLN A 68 -0.90 -7.14 5.07
N VAL A 69 0.16 -7.83 4.62
CA VAL A 69 0.16 -8.57 3.36
C VAL A 69 -0.19 -10.03 3.62
N LEU A 70 -1.36 -10.45 3.18
CA LEU A 70 -1.77 -11.86 3.25
C LEU A 70 -1.12 -12.66 2.13
N ARG A 71 -0.44 -13.73 2.50
CA ARG A 71 0.15 -14.70 1.57
C ARG A 71 -0.81 -15.87 1.40
N ASP A 72 -0.63 -16.65 0.34
CA ASP A 72 -1.58 -17.75 0.06
C ASP A 72 -1.56 -18.85 1.13
N PHE A 73 -0.48 -18.97 1.91
CA PHE A 73 -0.38 -19.89 3.04
C PHE A 73 -0.96 -19.33 4.35
N ASP A 74 -1.33 -18.04 4.39
CA ASP A 74 -1.94 -17.40 5.56
C ASP A 74 -3.45 -17.59 5.62
N VAL A 75 -4.03 -18.12 4.54
CA VAL A 75 -5.46 -18.38 4.38
C VAL A 75 -5.71 -19.84 4.04
N ALA A 76 -6.82 -20.38 4.52
CA ALA A 76 -7.28 -21.71 4.14
C ALA A 76 -7.68 -21.69 2.65
N ARG A 77 -7.08 -22.58 1.84
CA ARG A 77 -7.29 -22.60 0.37
C ARG A 77 -8.74 -22.80 -0.06
N ASN A 78 -9.51 -23.57 0.72
CA ASN A 78 -10.89 -23.94 0.39
C ASN A 78 -11.91 -22.88 0.79
N THR A 79 -11.67 -22.14 1.87
CA THR A 79 -12.64 -21.17 2.42
C THR A 79 -12.17 -19.72 2.33
N GLY A 80 -10.90 -19.48 2.05
CA GLY A 80 -10.27 -18.16 2.11
C GLY A 80 -10.15 -17.58 3.52
N GLN A 81 -10.50 -18.35 4.57
CA GLN A 81 -10.45 -17.88 5.95
C GLN A 81 -9.02 -17.73 6.43
N MET A 82 -8.74 -16.64 7.16
CA MET A 82 -7.43 -16.42 7.78
C MET A 82 -7.12 -17.51 8.80
N LEU A 83 -5.90 -18.05 8.75
CA LEU A 83 -5.43 -19.04 9.72
C LEU A 83 -5.20 -18.41 11.10
N GLY A 84 -5.13 -19.28 12.12
CA GLY A 84 -5.08 -18.85 13.53
C GLY A 84 -3.91 -17.90 13.85
N GLY A 85 -2.75 -18.07 13.22
CA GLY A 85 -1.60 -17.18 13.39
C GLY A 85 -1.93 -15.73 12.99
N VAL A 86 -2.50 -15.54 11.79
CA VAL A 86 -2.90 -14.23 11.29
C VAL A 86 -4.03 -13.62 12.10
N GLN A 87 -5.00 -14.43 12.54
CA GLN A 87 -6.06 -13.94 13.43
C GLN A 87 -5.51 -13.48 14.78
N PHE A 88 -4.48 -14.17 15.31
CA PHE A 88 -3.80 -13.77 16.53
C PHE A 88 -3.05 -12.45 16.34
N GLU A 89 -2.26 -12.32 15.27
CA GLU A 89 -1.55 -11.09 14.93
C GLU A 89 -2.50 -9.89 14.81
N ARG A 90 -3.62 -10.08 14.09
CA ARG A 90 -4.70 -9.08 13.99
C ARG A 90 -5.14 -8.60 15.37
N ARG A 91 -5.47 -9.52 16.27
CA ARG A 91 -5.94 -9.19 17.63
C ARG A 91 -4.90 -8.44 18.44
N VAL A 92 -3.62 -8.79 18.30
CA VAL A 92 -2.52 -8.10 18.99
C VAL A 92 -2.37 -6.66 18.46
N LEU A 93 -2.48 -6.46 17.15
CA LEU A 93 -2.40 -5.13 16.53
C LEU A 93 -3.59 -4.25 16.94
N GLU A 94 -4.81 -4.79 16.88
CA GLU A 94 -6.03 -4.08 17.29
C GLU A 94 -5.96 -3.67 18.78
N LYS A 95 -5.47 -4.57 19.66
CA LYS A 95 -5.23 -4.23 21.08
C LYS A 95 -4.17 -3.16 21.29
N ASN A 96 -3.22 -3.03 20.36
CA ASN A 96 -2.20 -1.98 20.35
C ASN A 96 -2.70 -0.67 19.70
N GLY A 97 -4.00 -0.56 19.37
CA GLY A 97 -4.62 0.65 18.83
C GLY A 97 -4.46 0.82 17.32
N TRP A 98 -4.11 -0.24 16.59
CA TRP A 98 -4.00 -0.21 15.13
C TRP A 98 -5.31 -0.67 14.47
N GLU A 99 -5.73 0.05 13.44
CA GLU A 99 -6.73 -0.45 12.49
C GLU A 99 -6.03 -1.40 11.50
N VAL A 100 -6.43 -2.67 11.48
CA VAL A 100 -5.77 -3.67 10.62
C VAL A 100 -6.50 -3.79 9.29
N LYS A 101 -5.75 -3.63 8.20
CA LYS A 101 -6.23 -3.86 6.82
C LYS A 101 -5.36 -4.93 6.19
N PHE A 102 -6.00 -5.81 5.42
CA PHE A 102 -5.31 -6.89 4.74
C PHE A 102 -5.37 -6.68 3.24
N LEU A 103 -4.22 -6.81 2.59
CA LEU A 103 -4.11 -6.92 1.15
C LEU A 103 -3.55 -8.30 0.82
N ARG A 104 -4.28 -9.08 0.02
CA ARG A 104 -3.77 -10.36 -0.45
C ARG A 104 -2.74 -10.12 -1.54
N TYR A 105 -1.59 -10.74 -1.40
CA TYR A 105 -0.48 -10.55 -2.34
C TYR A 105 -0.78 -11.12 -3.72
N SER A 106 -1.44 -12.28 -3.79
CA SER A 106 -1.86 -12.88 -5.06
C SER A 106 -2.82 -11.97 -5.84
N ASP A 107 -3.75 -11.29 -5.17
CA ASP A 107 -4.64 -10.31 -5.83
C ASP A 107 -3.85 -9.14 -6.45
N LEU A 108 -2.82 -8.65 -5.77
CA LEU A 108 -1.92 -7.63 -6.32
C LEU A 108 -1.09 -8.15 -7.51
N MET A 109 -0.66 -9.42 -7.47
CA MET A 109 0.12 -10.03 -8.54
C MET A 109 -0.72 -10.33 -9.80
N LEU A 110 -2.03 -10.53 -9.66
CA LEU A 110 -2.96 -10.68 -10.77
C LEU A 110 -3.16 -9.38 -11.57
N VAL A 111 -2.88 -8.23 -10.95
CA VAL A 111 -2.89 -6.94 -11.63
C VAL A 111 -1.59 -6.77 -12.43
N ASP A 112 -1.73 -6.35 -13.69
CA ASP A 112 -0.61 -6.01 -14.57
C ASP A 112 0.34 -5.03 -13.88
N GLU A 113 1.64 -5.22 -14.08
CA GLU A 113 2.67 -4.45 -13.37
C GLU A 113 2.49 -2.93 -13.52
N ALA A 114 2.13 -2.47 -14.72
CA ALA A 114 1.84 -1.06 -15.00
C ALA A 114 0.59 -0.52 -14.27
N ALA A 115 -0.36 -1.40 -13.93
CA ALA A 115 -1.62 -1.05 -13.26
C ALA A 115 -1.54 -1.19 -11.73
N ARG A 116 -0.53 -1.87 -11.19
CA ARG A 116 -0.37 -2.07 -9.73
C ARG A 116 -0.32 -0.76 -8.94
N PRO A 117 0.41 0.30 -9.34
CA PRO A 117 0.40 1.56 -8.62
C PRO A 117 -0.99 2.18 -8.54
N PHE A 118 -1.80 2.06 -9.60
CA PHE A 118 -3.18 2.54 -9.62
C PHE A 118 -4.07 1.76 -8.66
N PHE A 119 -4.00 0.43 -8.70
CA PHE A 119 -4.74 -0.44 -7.79
C PHE A 119 -4.40 -0.13 -6.32
N VAL A 120 -3.12 0.01 -5.99
CA VAL A 120 -2.68 0.37 -4.63
C VAL A 120 -3.13 1.79 -4.26
N ALA A 121 -3.13 2.74 -5.20
CA ALA A 121 -3.61 4.10 -4.94
C ALA A 121 -5.10 4.11 -4.55
N GLU A 122 -5.95 3.39 -5.28
CA GLU A 122 -7.37 3.25 -4.95
C GLU A 122 -7.58 2.58 -3.58
N TYR A 123 -6.83 1.52 -3.30
CA TYR A 123 -6.88 0.84 -2.01
C TYR A 123 -6.50 1.79 -0.85
N LEU A 124 -5.44 2.58 -1.02
CA LEU A 124 -5.00 3.57 -0.03
C LEU A 124 -5.99 4.73 0.13
N ARG A 125 -6.62 5.20 -0.95
CA ARG A 125 -7.69 6.20 -0.90
C ARG A 125 -8.88 5.70 -0.10
N ASN A 126 -9.28 4.44 -0.28
CA ASN A 126 -10.35 3.80 0.49
C ASN A 126 -10.02 3.66 1.99
N ILE A 127 -8.74 3.57 2.35
CA ILE A 127 -8.28 3.61 3.75
C ILE A 127 -8.34 5.05 4.32
N GLY A 128 -8.36 6.06 3.45
CA GLY A 128 -8.33 7.48 3.78
C GLY A 128 -6.96 8.13 3.65
N CYS A 129 -5.97 7.45 3.04
CA CYS A 129 -4.66 8.04 2.80
C CYS A 129 -4.71 9.03 1.63
N ARG A 130 -4.02 10.17 1.78
CA ARG A 130 -3.84 11.13 0.69
C ARG A 130 -2.70 10.69 -0.23
N VAL A 131 -3.04 10.33 -1.46
CA VAL A 131 -2.09 9.95 -2.52
C VAL A 131 -1.71 11.18 -3.34
N VAL A 132 -0.42 11.49 -3.44
CA VAL A 132 0.06 12.73 -4.10
C VAL A 132 0.28 12.54 -5.59
N ARG A 133 0.72 11.35 -6.02
CA ARG A 133 0.88 11.03 -7.43
C ARG A 133 -0.42 10.43 -7.95
N HIS A 134 -1.08 11.10 -8.88
CA HIS A 134 -2.12 10.46 -9.69
C HIS A 134 -1.44 9.38 -10.54
N ALA A 135 -1.52 8.13 -10.09
CA ALA A 135 -1.43 7.01 -11.03
C ALA A 135 -2.64 7.18 -11.95
N ALA A 136 -2.41 7.51 -13.22
CA ALA A 136 -3.47 7.50 -14.22
C ALA A 136 -3.85 6.03 -14.46
N ALA A 137 -5.14 5.74 -14.60
CA ALA A 137 -5.56 4.39 -14.98
C ALA A 137 -4.93 4.02 -16.34
N PRO A 138 -4.55 2.76 -16.58
CA PRO A 138 -4.14 2.31 -17.91
C PRO A 138 -5.26 2.63 -18.91
N GLY A 139 -5.02 3.59 -19.81
CA GLY A 139 -6.02 4.11 -20.76
C GLY A 139 -6.35 5.60 -20.63
N GLU A 140 -6.04 6.26 -19.49
CA GLU A 140 -6.27 7.71 -19.31
C GLU A 140 -5.07 8.59 -19.71
N ALA A 141 -3.91 7.99 -20.01
CA ALA A 141 -2.70 8.71 -20.39
C ALA A 141 -2.79 9.47 -21.75
N GLY A 142 -3.95 9.43 -22.43
CA GLY A 142 -4.17 10.05 -23.74
C GLY A 142 -5.05 11.32 -23.77
N ALA A 143 -5.61 11.78 -22.65
CA ALA A 143 -6.60 12.88 -22.65
C ALA A 143 -6.13 14.17 -21.93
N GLY A 144 -4.82 14.42 -21.89
CA GLY A 144 -4.22 15.60 -21.26
C GLY A 144 -3.38 16.44 -22.22
N GLY A 145 -3.79 16.55 -23.49
CA GLY A 145 -3.20 17.48 -24.44
C GLY A 145 -3.57 18.91 -24.08
N ASN A 146 -2.57 19.73 -23.75
CA ASN A 146 -2.65 21.17 -23.63
C ASN A 146 -3.57 21.82 -24.67
N ALA A 147 -4.69 22.38 -24.23
CA ALA A 147 -5.46 23.36 -24.99
C ALA A 147 -5.96 24.46 -24.03
N ILE A 148 -5.02 25.18 -23.43
CA ILE A 148 -5.27 26.51 -22.85
C ILE A 148 -4.25 27.45 -23.50
N TYR A 149 -4.71 28.64 -23.88
CA TYR A 149 -4.14 29.67 -24.78
C TYR A 149 -4.46 29.41 -26.27
N ALA A 150 -5.30 30.17 -26.98
CA ALA A 150 -5.93 31.44 -26.68
C ALA A 150 -7.24 31.60 -27.48
N ALA A 151 -8.35 31.88 -26.80
CA ALA A 151 -9.47 32.60 -27.40
C ALA A 151 -9.13 34.10 -27.31
N GLY A 152 -9.00 34.76 -28.46
CA GLY A 152 -8.75 36.20 -28.48
C GLY A 152 -8.63 36.77 -29.89
N THR A 153 -9.74 37.33 -30.36
CA THR A 153 -9.89 38.33 -31.44
C THR A 153 -10.01 37.85 -32.89
N ALA A 154 -11.27 37.78 -33.33
CA ALA A 154 -11.68 37.98 -34.71
C ALA A 154 -11.66 39.49 -35.06
N ARG A 155 -11.09 39.88 -36.21
CA ARG A 155 -11.65 40.78 -37.24
C ARG A 155 -10.59 41.40 -38.18
N GLY A 156 -10.90 41.39 -39.48
CA GLY A 156 -10.25 42.18 -40.54
C GLY A 156 -9.56 41.28 -41.58
N GLY A 157 -10.00 41.09 -42.82
CA GLY A 157 -10.85 41.90 -43.67
C GLY A 157 -10.02 42.80 -44.61
N SER A 158 -9.45 42.24 -45.68
CA SER A 158 -8.98 42.90 -46.92
C SER A 158 -8.66 41.76 -47.91
N GLY A 159 -9.14 41.65 -49.16
CA GLY A 159 -9.43 42.64 -50.20
C GLY A 159 -8.08 43.11 -50.80
N GLY A 160 -7.66 42.83 -52.02
CA GLY A 160 -8.21 42.17 -53.20
C GLY A 160 -7.08 42.00 -54.23
N ALA A 161 -7.37 41.27 -55.30
CA ALA A 161 -6.63 41.30 -56.57
C ALA A 161 -7.35 42.24 -57.54
#